data_AF-A0A662J6V4-F1
#
_entry.id   AF-A0A662J6V4-F1
#
_cell.length_a   1.000
_cell.length_b   1.000
_cell.length_c   1.000
_cell.angle_alpha   90.00
_cell.angle_beta   90.00
_cell.angle_gamma   90.00
#
_symmetry.space_group_name_H-M   'P 1'
#
loop_
_entity.id
_entity.type
_entity.pdbx_description
1 polymer ?
#
loop_
_entity_poly.entity_id
_entity_poly.type
_entity_poly.pdbx_seq_one_letter_code
_entity_poly.pdbx_strand_id
1 'polypeptide(L)'
;MKLTRRRFLALLAGGLAPLTLDLSFIEPYLFVETSHISITLPKPFTSTLRILHVTDTHFGNSLVSFVYEAVVSRAKEAKPDLIAYTGDLVSKAESFEDAV
;
A
#
# COMPACT_ATOMS: atom_id res chain seq x y z
N MET A 1 6.01 -16.75 -43.51
CA MET A 1 4.66 -16.18 -43.27
C MET A 1 4.67 -14.70 -43.64
N LYS A 2 3.73 -14.21 -44.47
CA LYS A 2 3.59 -12.76 -44.73
C LYS A 2 2.83 -12.12 -43.57
N LEU A 3 3.45 -11.15 -42.90
CA LEU A 3 2.82 -10.42 -41.81
C LEU A 3 1.81 -9.44 -42.39
N THR A 4 0.53 -9.64 -42.12
CA THR A 4 -0.53 -8.72 -42.54
C THR A 4 -0.71 -7.62 -41.49
N ARG A 5 -1.17 -6.43 -41.90
CA ARG A 5 -1.40 -5.29 -40.99
C ARG A 5 -2.25 -5.67 -39.77
N ARG A 6 -3.27 -6.50 -39.96
CA ARG A 6 -4.14 -6.99 -38.87
C ARG A 6 -3.41 -7.86 -37.86
N ARG A 7 -2.50 -8.74 -38.32
CA ARG A 7 -1.70 -9.60 -37.42
C ARG A 7 -0.62 -8.81 -36.69
N PHE A 8 -0.04 -7.81 -37.36
CA PHE A 8 0.89 -6.87 -36.72
C PHE A 8 0.20 -6.09 -35.60
N LEU A 9 -0.97 -5.50 -35.85
CA LEU A 9 -1.73 -4.77 -34.83
C LEU A 9 -2.20 -5.67 -33.68
N ALA A 10 -2.63 -6.90 -33.97
CA ALA A 10 -3.00 -7.86 -32.92
C ALA A 10 -1.81 -8.26 -32.04
N LEU A 11 -0.63 -8.45 -32.62
CA LEU A 11 0.60 -8.72 -31.86
C LEU A 11 1.05 -7.51 -31.05
N LEU A 12 0.90 -6.30 -31.60
CA LEU A 12 1.26 -5.07 -30.92
C LEU A 12 0.30 -4.80 -29.74
N ALA A 13 -1.01 -4.95 -29.95
CA ALA A 13 -2.00 -4.87 -28.88
C ALA A 13 -1.79 -5.97 -27.81
N GLY A 14 -1.51 -7.21 -28.24
CA GLY A 14 -1.20 -8.32 -27.34
C GLY A 14 0.11 -8.14 -26.57
N GLY A 15 1.09 -7.44 -27.14
CA GLY A 15 2.36 -7.12 -26.48
C GLY A 15 2.29 -5.92 -25.54
N LEU A 16 1.38 -4.97 -25.79
CA LEU A 16 1.14 -3.81 -24.92
C LEU A 16 0.21 -4.13 -23.75
N ALA A 17 -0.71 -5.10 -23.90
CA ALA A 17 -1.65 -5.47 -22.84
C ALA A 17 -0.96 -5.89 -21.52
N PRO A 18 0.12 -6.70 -21.51
CA PRO A 18 0.86 -7.01 -20.28
C PRO A 18 1.44 -5.79 -19.59
N LEU A 19 1.98 -4.82 -20.36
CA LEU A 19 2.58 -3.59 -19.81
C LEU A 19 1.52 -2.69 -19.16
N THR A 20 0.32 -2.63 -19.72
CA THR A 20 -0.79 -1.88 -19.12
C THR A 20 -1.36 -2.57 -17.88
N LEU A 21 -1.30 -3.91 -17.83
CA LEU A 21 -1.70 -4.67 -16.64
C LEU A 21 -0.68 -4.50 -15.50
N ASP A 22 0.62 -4.48 -15.82
CA ASP A 22 1.70 -4.25 -14.85
C ASP A 22 1.52 -2.90 -14.11
N LEU A 23 1.32 -1.81 -14.88
CA LEU A 23 1.05 -0.47 -14.33
C LEU A 23 -0.24 -0.35 -13.53
N SER A 24 -1.21 -1.27 -13.68
CA SER A 24 -2.52 -1.15 -13.03
C SER A 24 -2.76 -2.16 -11.91
N PHE A 25 -2.07 -3.31 -11.92
CA PHE A 25 -2.30 -4.42 -10.99
C PHE A 25 -1.09 -4.76 -10.13
N ILE A 26 0.13 -4.45 -10.57
CA ILE A 26 1.37 -4.88 -9.90
C ILE A 26 1.99 -3.72 -9.10
N GLU A 27 1.57 -2.48 -9.32
CA GLU A 27 2.15 -1.33 -8.63
C GLU A 27 2.09 -1.47 -7.10
N PRO A 28 3.23 -1.35 -6.39
CA PRO A 28 3.36 -1.64 -4.96
C PRO A 28 2.52 -0.73 -4.06
N TYR A 29 2.03 0.41 -4.56
CA TYR A 29 1.16 1.31 -3.82
C TYR A 29 -0.22 0.69 -3.50
N LEU A 30 -0.58 -0.41 -4.16
CA LEU A 30 -1.86 -1.10 -3.97
C LEU A 30 -1.83 -2.17 -2.87
N PHE A 31 -0.66 -2.50 -2.31
CA PHE A 31 -0.54 -3.57 -1.31
C PHE A 31 -0.14 -3.01 0.05
N VAL A 32 -0.90 -3.38 1.09
CA VAL A 32 -0.51 -3.14 2.48
C VAL A 32 0.48 -4.21 2.91
N GLU A 33 1.75 -3.84 3.03
CA GLU A 33 2.75 -4.70 3.67
C GLU A 33 2.63 -4.60 5.20
N THR A 34 2.85 -5.71 5.91
CA THR A 34 2.88 -5.70 7.38
C THR A 34 4.01 -6.57 7.88
N SER A 35 5.04 -5.92 8.41
CA SER A 35 6.16 -6.58 9.07
C SER A 35 5.93 -6.68 10.57
N HIS A 36 6.27 -7.82 11.18
CA HIS A 36 6.24 -8.00 12.63
C HIS A 36 7.66 -8.08 13.15
N ILE A 37 8.01 -7.16 14.06
CA ILE A 37 9.32 -7.11 14.69
C ILE A 37 9.13 -7.28 16.19
N SER A 38 9.79 -8.29 16.75
CA SER A 38 9.77 -8.57 18.19
C SER A 38 11.12 -8.21 18.78
N ILE A 39 11.12 -7.25 19.71
CA ILE A 39 12.33 -6.80 20.41
C ILE A 39 12.22 -7.20 21.88
N THR A 40 13.13 -8.04 22.35
CA THR A 40 13.24 -8.39 23.77
C THR A 40 14.13 -7.39 24.47
N LEU A 41 13.56 -6.62 25.40
CA LEU A 41 14.31 -5.69 26.22
C LEU A 41 14.79 -6.36 27.52
N PRO A 42 15.96 -5.99 28.06
CA PRO A 42 16.38 -6.45 29.37
C PRO A 42 15.47 -5.89 30.48
N LYS A 43 15.53 -6.49 31.68
CA LYS A 43 14.84 -5.95 32.87
C LYS A 43 15.21 -4.47 33.07
N PRO A 44 14.27 -3.59 33.48
CA PRO A 44 13.01 -3.87 34.18
C PRO A 44 11.78 -4.06 33.28
N PHE A 45 11.93 -4.06 31.96
CA PHE A 45 10.80 -4.24 31.04
C PHE A 45 10.29 -5.67 31.10
N THR A 46 9.15 -5.88 31.74
CA THR A 46 8.55 -7.22 31.95
C THR A 46 7.24 -7.42 31.21
N SER A 47 6.58 -6.34 30.79
CA SER A 47 5.34 -6.40 30.00
C SER A 47 5.63 -6.20 28.51
N THR A 48 4.95 -6.97 27.68
CA THR A 48 4.95 -6.74 26.23
C THR A 48 4.20 -5.46 25.92
N LEU A 49 4.80 -4.61 25.07
CA LEU A 49 4.14 -3.45 24.47
C LEU A 49 4.03 -3.69 22.97
N ARG A 50 2.82 -3.71 22.43
CA ARG A 50 2.56 -3.86 21.00
C ARG A 50 2.37 -2.48 20.39
N ILE A 51 3.35 -2.07 19.59
CA ILE A 51 3.32 -0.80 18.86
C ILE A 51 2.95 -1.11 17.40
N LEU A 52 1.85 -0.54 16.93
CA LEU A 52 1.56 -0.51 15.50
C LEU A 52 2.18 0.76 14.92
N HIS A 53 3.16 0.61 14.03
CA HIS A 53 3.76 1.72 13.31
C HIS A 53 3.19 1.77 11.89
N VAL A 54 2.50 2.85 11.57
CA VAL A 54 1.98 3.12 10.22
C VAL A 54 2.71 4.33 9.67
N THR A 55 3.13 4.26 8.41
CA THR A 55 3.94 5.29 7.75
C THR A 55 3.49 5.51 6.31
N ASP A 56 3.74 6.71 5.78
CA ASP A 56 3.64 7.07 4.36
C ASP A 56 2.30 6.70 3.72
N THR A 57 1.19 7.06 4.39
CA THR A 57 -0.15 6.79 3.88
C THR A 57 -0.55 7.64 2.69
N HIS A 58 0.12 8.78 2.47
CA HIS A 58 -0.02 9.60 1.28
C HIS A 58 -1.49 9.87 0.91
N PHE A 59 -2.32 10.24 1.88
CA PHE A 59 -3.73 10.60 1.71
C PHE A 59 -3.92 11.56 0.53
N GLY A 60 -4.97 11.32 -0.24
CA GLY A 60 -5.28 12.06 -1.47
C GLY A 60 -5.12 11.33 -2.78
N ASN A 61 -4.77 10.04 -2.75
CA ASN A 61 -4.81 9.21 -3.94
C ASN A 61 -6.10 8.38 -3.95
N SER A 62 -7.10 8.85 -4.70
CA SER A 62 -8.42 8.21 -4.80
C SER A 62 -8.37 6.79 -5.37
N LEU A 63 -7.28 6.41 -6.04
CA LEU A 63 -7.07 5.04 -6.54
C LEU A 63 -6.79 4.03 -5.42
N VAL A 64 -6.56 4.50 -4.18
CA VAL A 64 -5.96 3.70 -3.10
C VAL A 64 -6.86 3.65 -1.86
N SER A 65 -8.14 4.03 -1.97
CA SER A 65 -9.08 4.05 -0.82
C SER A 65 -9.20 2.69 -0.10
N PHE A 66 -9.16 1.60 -0.85
CA PHE A 66 -9.21 0.24 -0.31
C PHE A 66 -7.98 -0.12 0.55
N VAL A 67 -6.83 0.53 0.33
CA VAL A 67 -5.63 0.36 1.16
C VAL A 67 -5.86 0.95 2.54
N TYR A 68 -6.55 2.09 2.65
CA TYR A 68 -6.88 2.67 3.96
C TYR A 68 -7.80 1.75 4.77
N GLU A 69 -8.82 1.17 4.13
CA GLU A 69 -9.68 0.18 4.79
C GLU A 69 -8.89 -1.05 5.25
N ALA A 70 -7.96 -1.54 4.43
CA ALA A 70 -7.08 -2.65 4.77
C ALA A 70 -6.15 -2.31 5.95
N VAL A 71 -5.57 -1.11 5.98
CA VAL A 71 -4.75 -0.62 7.12
C VAL A 71 -5.60 -0.57 8.39
N VAL A 72 -6.81 -0.03 8.32
CA VAL A 72 -7.73 0.04 9.48
C VAL A 72 -8.12 -1.36 9.96
N SER A 73 -8.40 -2.30 9.06
CA SER A 73 -8.68 -3.69 9.43
C SER A 73 -7.50 -4.32 10.16
N ARG A 74 -6.29 -4.19 9.61
CA ARG A 74 -5.06 -4.71 10.23
C ARG A 74 -4.78 -4.07 11.58
N ALA A 75 -5.01 -2.77 11.72
CA ALA A 75 -4.87 -2.07 12.99
C ALA A 75 -5.82 -2.64 14.06
N LYS A 76 -7.08 -2.89 13.71
CA LYS A 76 -8.08 -3.50 14.60
C LYS A 76 -7.70 -4.94 14.98
N GLU A 77 -7.23 -5.73 14.03
CA GLU A 77 -6.79 -7.11 14.24
C GLU A 77 -5.56 -7.21 15.14
N ALA A 78 -4.58 -6.31 14.95
CA ALA A 78 -3.35 -6.27 15.74
C ALA A 78 -3.57 -5.91 17.22
N LYS A 79 -4.70 -5.24 17.52
CA LYS A 79 -5.06 -4.74 18.86
C LYS A 79 -3.88 -4.04 19.57
N PRO A 80 -3.22 -3.05 18.95
CA PRO A 80 -2.02 -2.43 19.50
C PRO A 80 -2.32 -1.69 20.81
N ASP A 81 -1.30 -1.59 21.66
CA ASP A 81 -1.36 -0.79 22.88
C ASP A 81 -1.00 0.68 22.60
N LEU A 82 -0.23 0.92 21.54
CA LEU A 82 0.15 2.23 21.03
C LEU A 82 0.17 2.23 19.50
N ILE A 83 -0.34 3.29 18.88
CA ILE A 83 -0.20 3.54 17.43
C ILE A 83 0.80 4.69 17.24
N ALA A 84 1.87 4.43 16.50
CA ALA A 84 2.79 5.44 16.01
C ALA A 84 2.47 5.72 14.54
N TYR A 85 2.16 6.97 14.21
CA TYR A 85 1.76 7.39 12.88
C TYR A 85 2.77 8.43 12.37
N THR A 86 3.54 8.09 11.32
CA THR A 86 4.69 8.90 10.85
C THR A 86 4.74 8.99 9.32
N GLY A 87 5.84 9.56 8.80
CA GLY A 87 6.07 9.68 7.36
C GLY A 87 5.20 10.74 6.71
N ASP A 88 4.99 10.61 5.40
CA ASP A 88 4.20 11.55 4.61
C ASP A 88 2.72 11.18 4.63
N LEU A 89 1.98 11.91 5.46
CA LEU A 89 0.56 11.68 5.72
C LEU A 89 -0.30 12.07 4.54
N VAL A 90 -0.06 13.26 3.97
CA VAL A 90 -0.90 13.88 2.94
C VAL A 90 0.01 14.32 1.79
N SER A 91 -0.30 13.88 0.57
CA SER A 91 0.53 14.21 -0.60
C SER A 91 0.17 15.55 -1.24
N LYS A 92 -1.07 15.99 -1.09
CA LYS A 92 -1.62 17.20 -1.72
C LYS A 92 -2.49 17.94 -0.74
N ALA A 93 -2.36 19.28 -0.69
CA ALA A 93 -3.14 20.12 0.21
C ALA A 93 -4.65 19.95 0.05
N GLU A 94 -5.11 19.68 -1.17
CA GLU A 94 -6.52 19.42 -1.51
C GLU A 94 -7.09 18.18 -0.82
N SER A 95 -6.23 17.29 -0.34
CA SER A 95 -6.59 16.00 0.24
C SER A 95 -6.41 15.95 1.75
N PHE A 96 -6.24 17.12 2.39
CA PHE A 96 -6.12 17.21 3.83
C PHE A 96 -7.36 16.66 4.56
N GLU A 97 -8.55 16.92 4.02
CA GLU A 97 -9.82 16.43 4.58
C GLU A 97 -9.92 14.90 4.61
N ASP A 98 -9.21 14.19 3.71
CA ASP A 98 -9.19 12.72 3.71
C ASP A 98 -8.40 12.14 4.91
N ALA A 99 -7.59 12.96 5.58
CA ALA A 99 -6.70 12.56 6.67
C ALA A 99 -7.20 12.94 8.08
N VAL A 100 -8.34 13.65 8.18
CA VAL A 100 -8.95 14.15 9.43
C VAL A 100 -10.15 13.31 9.84
#